data_AF-A0ABC9YZ22-F1
#
_entry.id   AF-A0ABC9YZ22-F1
#
_cell.length_a   1.000
_cell.length_b   1.000
_cell.length_c   1.000
_cell.angle_alpha   90.00
_cell.angle_beta   90.00
_cell.angle_gamma   90.00
#
_symmetry.space_group_name_H-M   'P 1'
#
loop_
_entity.id
_entity.type
_entity.pdbx_description
1 polymer ?
#
loop_
_entity_poly.entity_id
_entity_poly.type
_entity_poly.pdbx_seq_one_letter_code
_entity_poly.pdbx_strand_id
1 'polypeptide(L)'
;MPSSFAAEIAKDYAPELNIVGVAAGGIAAADYPAELTHNNRGLYSGLVLGVFAGIAGEYPEVRDMLRDSVVDPVAKVLLASKQVLCHPMGTTLVPFYDYLGALSYRGDPLQAPAVQRFLAENSLGQRTPSMPVYIHHAQYDEILPNAGVDRLVGKYCAEGAPSVVYERELLAEHISGIPGHLPGAFHWLRDRLNGVAAPEGCTITDPTFVMAEPRFWQTLEEILPTAVAALFGQAIGAGR
;
A
#
# COMPACT_ATOMS: atom_id res chain seq x y z
N MET A 1 2.21 -1.16 -0.44
CA MET A 1 3.35 -0.71 0.40
C MET A 1 4.65 -1.43 0.04
N PRO A 2 4.90 -2.71 0.39
CA PRO A 2 6.22 -3.33 0.16
C PRO A 2 6.57 -3.50 -1.32
N SER A 3 5.63 -3.95 -2.15
CA SER A 3 5.88 -4.20 -3.58
C SER A 3 6.29 -2.95 -4.35
N SER A 4 5.63 -1.82 -4.10
CA SER A 4 5.93 -0.54 -4.75
C SER A 4 7.27 0.05 -4.29
N PHE A 5 7.63 -0.13 -3.02
CA PHE A 5 8.94 0.28 -2.51
C PHE A 5 10.07 -0.56 -3.11
N ALA A 6 9.87 -1.88 -3.21
CA ALA A 6 10.80 -2.78 -3.89
C ALA A 6 11.05 -2.35 -5.35
N ALA A 7 10.03 -1.89 -6.07
CA ALA A 7 10.17 -1.39 -7.44
C ALA A 7 11.13 -0.20 -7.55
N GLU A 8 11.12 0.72 -6.57
CA GLU A 8 12.00 1.89 -6.57
C GLU A 8 13.45 1.54 -6.20
N ILE A 9 13.66 0.66 -5.23
CA ILE A 9 15.00 0.38 -4.70
C ILE A 9 15.73 -0.75 -5.43
N ALA A 10 15.02 -1.58 -6.22
CA ALA A 10 15.57 -2.81 -6.80
C ALA A 10 16.90 -2.60 -7.52
N LYS A 11 17.02 -1.53 -8.32
CA LYS A 11 18.23 -1.23 -9.09
C LYS A 11 19.45 -0.97 -8.20
N ASP A 12 19.25 -0.36 -7.04
CA ASP A 12 20.35 0.01 -6.14
C ASP A 12 20.63 -1.12 -5.13
N TYR A 13 19.59 -1.81 -4.67
CA TYR A 13 19.68 -2.79 -3.58
C TYR A 13 19.95 -4.23 -4.06
N ALA A 14 19.35 -4.64 -5.18
CA ALA A 14 19.46 -6.00 -5.73
C ALA A 14 19.44 -5.99 -7.27
N PRO A 15 20.43 -5.34 -7.93
CA PRO A 15 20.47 -5.17 -9.39
C PRO A 15 20.56 -6.48 -10.17
N GLU A 16 20.96 -7.58 -9.53
CA GLU A 16 21.04 -8.90 -10.13
C GLU A 16 19.66 -9.56 -10.36
N LEU A 17 18.60 -9.05 -9.72
CA LEU A 17 17.26 -9.61 -9.85
C LEU A 17 16.63 -9.19 -11.19
N ASN A 18 16.26 -10.19 -11.99
CA ASN A 18 15.48 -9.97 -13.20
C ASN A 18 13.99 -9.76 -12.87
N ILE A 19 13.63 -8.55 -12.42
CA ILE A 19 12.24 -8.20 -12.11
C ILE A 19 11.51 -7.86 -13.41
N VAL A 20 10.70 -8.80 -13.91
CA VAL A 20 9.93 -8.66 -15.16
C VAL A 20 8.70 -7.77 -15.03
N GLY A 21 8.29 -7.45 -13.81
CA GLY A 21 7.25 -6.45 -13.52
C GLY A 21 6.81 -6.48 -12.06
N VAL A 22 6.16 -5.40 -11.64
CA VAL A 22 5.59 -5.25 -10.28
C VAL A 22 4.12 -4.90 -10.39
N ALA A 23 3.28 -5.51 -9.55
CA ALA A 23 1.90 -5.10 -9.35
C ALA A 23 1.70 -4.64 -7.90
N ALA A 24 1.08 -3.49 -7.70
CA ALA A 24 0.79 -2.92 -6.39
C ALA A 24 -0.51 -2.12 -6.42
N GLY A 25 -1.14 -1.93 -5.26
CA GLY A 25 -2.27 -1.03 -5.12
C GLY A 25 -2.47 -0.65 -3.66
N GLY A 26 -3.40 0.29 -3.41
CA GLY A 26 -3.57 0.89 -2.08
C GLY A 26 -2.24 1.42 -1.55
N ILE A 27 -1.60 2.31 -2.31
CA ILE A 27 -0.19 2.66 -2.09
C ILE A 27 -0.07 3.78 -1.05
N ALA A 28 -0.09 3.40 0.22
CA ALA A 28 0.03 4.33 1.34
C ALA A 28 1.36 5.15 1.35
N ALA A 29 2.43 4.54 0.86
CA ALA A 29 3.74 5.21 0.81
C ALA A 29 3.81 6.36 -0.22
N ALA A 30 2.75 6.59 -1.01
CA ALA A 30 2.68 7.70 -1.95
C ALA A 30 2.47 9.05 -1.24
N ASP A 31 1.78 9.08 -0.09
CA ASP A 31 1.59 10.29 0.73
C ASP A 31 1.19 9.97 2.18
N TYR A 32 2.13 9.41 2.96
CA TYR A 32 1.88 9.09 4.37
C TYR A 32 1.30 10.26 5.19
N PRO A 33 1.80 11.52 5.10
CA PRO A 33 1.22 12.60 5.88
C PRO A 33 -0.26 12.86 5.56
N ALA A 34 -0.64 12.86 4.28
CA ALA A 34 -2.03 13.07 3.90
C ALA A 34 -2.93 11.94 4.41
N GLU A 35 -2.47 10.69 4.34
CA GLU A 35 -3.22 9.52 4.81
C GLU A 35 -3.39 9.50 6.33
N LEU A 36 -2.32 9.75 7.08
CA LEU A 36 -2.37 9.84 8.54
C LEU A 36 -3.31 10.97 8.98
N THR A 37 -3.26 12.11 8.29
CA THR A 37 -4.17 13.25 8.55
C THR A 37 -5.61 12.91 8.20
N HIS A 38 -5.85 12.30 7.03
CA HIS A 38 -7.17 11.92 6.53
C HIS A 38 -7.87 10.91 7.45
N ASN A 39 -7.14 9.91 7.92
CA ASN A 39 -7.70 8.86 8.78
C ASN A 39 -7.87 9.30 10.24
N ASN A 40 -7.12 10.30 10.71
CA ASN A 40 -7.21 10.75 12.10
C ASN A 40 -8.64 11.21 12.42
N ARG A 41 -9.19 10.79 13.56
CA ARG A 41 -10.60 11.03 13.95
C ARG A 41 -11.66 10.43 13.02
N GLY A 42 -11.28 9.62 12.04
CA GLY A 42 -12.17 8.86 11.17
C GLY A 42 -12.46 7.44 11.67
N LEU A 43 -13.25 6.70 10.88
CA LEU A 43 -13.59 5.31 11.16
C LEU A 43 -12.35 4.40 11.23
N TYR A 44 -11.35 4.66 10.37
CA TYR A 44 -10.10 3.91 10.29
C TYR A 44 -8.94 4.56 11.07
N SER A 45 -9.24 5.49 11.98
CA SER A 45 -8.24 6.23 12.78
C SER A 45 -7.27 5.33 13.57
N GLY A 46 -7.69 4.11 13.91
CA GLY A 46 -6.81 3.12 14.53
C GLY A 46 -5.57 2.75 13.70
N LEU A 47 -5.57 2.96 12.39
CA LEU A 47 -4.40 2.76 11.53
C LEU A 47 -3.25 3.71 11.88
N VAL A 48 -3.56 4.95 12.28
CA VAL A 48 -2.57 6.00 12.58
C VAL A 48 -1.55 5.51 13.60
N LEU A 49 -2.01 4.99 14.73
CA LEU A 49 -1.12 4.49 15.77
C LEU A 49 -0.41 3.18 15.38
N GLY A 50 -1.02 2.38 14.49
CA GLY A 50 -0.38 1.22 13.90
C GLY A 50 0.85 1.60 13.07
N VAL A 51 0.74 2.66 12.27
CA VAL A 51 1.86 3.22 11.51
C VAL A 51 2.96 3.71 12.46
N PHE A 52 2.64 4.53 13.47
CA PHE A 52 3.63 4.99 14.45
C PHE A 52 4.29 3.83 15.21
N ALA A 53 3.53 2.80 15.59
CA ALA A 53 4.07 1.61 16.24
C ALA A 53 5.03 0.85 15.32
N GLY A 54 4.72 0.74 14.02
CA GLY A 54 5.60 0.13 13.01
C GLY A 54 6.88 0.93 12.82
N ILE A 55 6.78 2.25 12.66
CA ILE A 55 7.94 3.15 12.54
C ILE A 55 8.83 3.04 13.78
N ALA A 56 8.25 3.05 14.98
CA ALA A 56 8.98 2.91 16.24
C ALA A 56 9.69 1.55 16.41
N GLY A 57 9.31 0.53 15.63
CA GLY A 57 10.03 -0.74 15.54
C GLY A 57 11.40 -0.59 14.88
N GLU A 58 11.51 0.25 13.86
CA GLU A 58 12.72 0.42 13.04
C GLU A 58 13.50 1.71 13.37
N TYR A 59 12.83 2.74 13.87
CA TYR A 59 13.38 4.08 14.17
C TYR A 59 13.34 4.33 15.68
N PRO A 60 14.44 4.08 16.43
CA PRO A 60 14.52 4.30 17.87
C PRO A 60 14.13 5.72 18.31
N GLU A 61 14.42 6.72 17.48
CA GLU A 61 14.12 8.12 17.75
C GLU A 61 12.61 8.39 17.73
N VAL A 62 11.85 7.68 16.88
CA VAL A 62 10.38 7.72 16.88
C VAL A 62 9.82 6.99 18.09
N ARG A 63 10.42 5.87 18.49
CA ARG A 63 10.05 5.17 19.73
C ARG A 63 10.24 6.06 20.96
N ASP A 64 11.37 6.75 21.05
CA ASP A 64 11.67 7.68 22.14
C ASP A 64 10.70 8.86 22.13
N MET A 65 10.42 9.42 20.94
CA MET A 65 9.39 10.46 20.78
C MET A 65 8.03 9.99 21.31
N LEU A 66 7.56 8.80 20.90
CA LEU A 66 6.26 8.26 21.35
C LEU A 66 6.24 8.03 22.86
N ARG A 67 7.32 7.51 23.45
CA ARG A 67 7.42 7.33 24.90
C ARG A 67 7.23 8.65 25.64
N ASP A 68 7.82 9.72 25.11
CA ASP A 68 7.85 11.03 25.75
C ASP A 68 6.58 11.86 25.45
N SER A 69 5.94 11.65 24.29
CA SER A 69 4.76 12.41 23.84
C SER A 69 3.42 11.74 24.18
N VAL A 70 3.37 10.42 24.35
CA VAL A 70 2.11 9.72 24.68
C VAL A 70 1.87 9.78 26.19
N VAL A 71 1.26 10.86 26.66
CA VAL A 71 0.97 11.06 28.09
C VAL A 71 -0.40 10.52 28.51
N ASP A 72 -1.35 10.47 27.58
CA ASP A 72 -2.71 9.98 27.82
C ASP A 72 -2.73 8.46 28.09
N PRO A 73 -3.31 7.99 29.21
CA PRO A 73 -3.40 6.57 29.53
C PRO A 73 -4.11 5.75 28.45
N VAL A 74 -5.14 6.30 27.79
CA VAL A 74 -5.85 5.58 26.71
C VAL A 74 -4.90 5.39 25.53
N ALA A 75 -4.22 6.44 25.09
CA ALA A 75 -3.22 6.36 24.03
C ALA A 75 -2.07 5.38 24.34
N LYS A 76 -1.61 5.29 25.60
CA LYS A 76 -0.62 4.29 26.03
C LYS A 76 -1.13 2.86 25.85
N VAL A 77 -2.36 2.59 26.27
CA VAL A 77 -2.98 1.26 26.11
C VAL A 77 -3.15 0.92 24.63
N LEU A 78 -3.61 1.87 23.82
CA LEU A 78 -3.79 1.67 22.38
C LEU A 78 -2.46 1.41 21.68
N LEU A 79 -1.39 2.13 22.05
CA LEU A 79 -0.05 1.94 21.48
C LEU A 79 0.49 0.56 21.87
N ALA A 80 0.38 0.19 23.14
CA ALA A 80 0.77 -1.13 23.63
C ALA A 80 -0.01 -2.25 22.93
N SER A 81 -1.32 -2.06 22.67
CA SER A 81 -2.13 -3.06 21.98
C SER A 81 -1.63 -3.36 20.56
N LYS A 82 -0.97 -2.40 19.88
CA LYS A 82 -0.41 -2.61 18.53
C LYS A 82 0.75 -3.60 18.52
N GLN A 83 1.39 -3.83 19.67
CA GLN A 83 2.46 -4.82 19.81
C GLN A 83 1.94 -6.26 19.94
N VAL A 84 0.65 -6.44 20.24
CA VAL A 84 0.06 -7.76 20.52
C VAL A 84 -1.13 -8.11 19.64
N LEU A 85 -1.82 -7.12 19.06
CA LEU A 85 -2.98 -7.33 18.19
C LEU A 85 -2.58 -7.22 16.72
N CYS A 86 -3.06 -8.17 15.91
CA CYS A 86 -2.97 -8.12 14.46
C CYS A 86 -3.85 -7.01 13.87
N HIS A 87 -3.58 -6.64 12.61
CA HIS A 87 -4.17 -5.51 11.89
C HIS A 87 -5.67 -5.26 12.13
N PRO A 88 -6.61 -6.20 11.86
CA PRO A 88 -8.04 -5.90 12.01
C PRO A 88 -8.44 -5.68 13.47
N MET A 89 -7.86 -6.45 14.40
CA MET A 89 -8.17 -6.34 15.83
C MET A 89 -7.64 -5.03 16.42
N GLY A 90 -6.42 -4.64 16.07
CA GLY A 90 -5.82 -3.42 16.58
C GLY A 90 -6.51 -2.17 16.03
N THR A 91 -6.97 -2.18 14.79
CA THR A 91 -7.53 -1.00 14.10
C THR A 91 -8.93 -0.64 14.57
N THR A 92 -9.74 -1.62 14.97
CA THR A 92 -11.16 -1.41 15.30
C THR A 92 -11.44 -1.05 16.77
N LEU A 93 -10.41 -0.97 17.62
CA LEU A 93 -10.58 -0.77 19.06
C LEU A 93 -11.31 0.52 19.43
N VAL A 94 -10.87 1.66 18.86
CA VAL A 94 -11.41 2.99 19.19
C VAL A 94 -11.50 3.83 17.91
N PRO A 95 -12.52 3.59 17.07
CA PRO A 95 -12.76 4.44 15.91
C PRO A 95 -13.06 5.88 16.34
N PHE A 96 -12.83 6.83 15.44
CA PHE A 96 -13.03 8.27 15.63
C PHE A 96 -12.16 8.95 16.70
N TYR A 97 -11.20 8.24 17.29
CA TYR A 97 -10.28 8.81 18.26
C TYR A 97 -9.24 9.72 17.57
N ASP A 98 -8.85 10.79 18.27
CA ASP A 98 -7.82 11.73 17.81
C ASP A 98 -6.43 11.20 18.17
N TYR A 99 -5.95 10.23 17.39
CA TYR A 99 -4.65 9.59 17.61
C TYR A 99 -3.48 10.54 17.43
N LEU A 100 -3.54 11.47 16.48
CA LEU A 100 -2.48 12.48 16.33
C LEU A 100 -2.49 13.46 17.50
N GLY A 101 -3.66 13.94 17.92
CA GLY A 101 -3.78 14.83 19.08
C GLY A 101 -3.42 14.16 20.41
N ALA A 102 -3.56 12.84 20.49
CA ALA A 102 -3.13 12.04 21.65
C ALA A 102 -1.60 11.96 21.79
N LEU A 103 -0.87 12.17 20.70
CA LEU A 103 0.56 12.46 20.76
C LEU A 103 0.69 13.90 21.26
N SER A 104 0.94 14.10 22.55
CA SER A 104 1.19 15.42 23.16
C SER A 104 2.56 16.00 22.76
N TYR A 105 2.87 15.88 21.47
CA TYR A 105 4.04 16.46 20.82
C TYR A 105 3.85 17.97 20.69
N ARG A 106 4.93 18.73 20.86
CA ARG A 106 4.89 20.18 20.70
C ARG A 106 4.81 20.52 19.19
N GLY A 107 3.60 20.74 18.71
CA GLY A 107 3.32 21.04 17.29
C GLY A 107 2.74 19.82 16.59
N ASP A 108 2.89 19.75 15.27
CA ASP A 108 2.44 18.60 14.49
C ASP A 108 3.42 17.41 14.66
N PRO A 109 2.99 16.26 15.20
CA PRO A 109 3.85 15.08 15.33
C PRO A 109 4.39 14.58 13.99
N LEU A 110 3.70 14.84 12.86
CA LEU A 110 4.21 14.48 11.54
C LEU A 110 5.41 15.34 11.12
N GLN A 111 5.59 16.53 11.71
CA GLN A 111 6.73 17.42 11.48
C GLN A 111 7.91 17.13 12.43
N ALA A 112 7.78 16.14 13.32
CA ALA A 112 8.88 15.78 14.20
C ALA A 112 10.10 15.32 13.39
N PRO A 113 11.34 15.75 13.72
CA PRO A 113 12.53 15.41 12.94
C PRO A 113 12.72 13.90 12.71
N ALA A 114 12.40 13.08 13.71
CA ALA A 114 12.47 11.62 13.61
C ALA A 114 11.45 11.06 12.61
N VAL A 115 10.23 11.62 12.57
CA VAL A 115 9.19 11.23 11.60
C VAL A 115 9.54 11.73 10.20
N GLN A 116 10.04 12.95 10.07
CA GLN A 116 10.51 13.51 8.80
C GLN A 116 11.66 12.70 8.20
N ARG A 117 12.56 12.18 9.03
CA ARG A 117 13.60 11.24 8.58
C ARG A 117 12.99 9.96 8.02
N PHE A 118 12.05 9.33 8.73
CA PHE A 118 11.33 8.16 8.23
C PHE A 118 10.67 8.45 6.87
N LEU A 119 9.94 9.55 6.76
CA LEU A 119 9.27 9.95 5.52
C LEU A 119 10.27 10.13 4.37
N ALA A 120 11.38 10.82 4.62
CA ALA A 120 12.44 11.01 3.64
C ALA A 120 13.08 9.70 3.17
N GLU A 121 13.13 8.66 4.01
CA GLU A 121 13.73 7.37 3.66
C GLU A 121 12.72 6.38 3.05
N ASN A 122 11.41 6.51 3.33
CA ASN A 122 10.41 5.47 3.04
C ASN A 122 9.23 5.94 2.17
N SER A 123 9.10 7.23 1.87
CA SER A 123 8.11 7.71 0.89
C SER A 123 8.53 7.35 -0.53
N LEU A 124 7.54 7.06 -1.37
CA LEU A 124 7.73 6.80 -2.79
C LEU A 124 7.90 8.11 -3.58
N GLY A 125 8.23 7.97 -4.85
CA GLY A 125 8.60 9.02 -5.77
C GLY A 125 10.05 9.45 -5.59
N GLN A 126 10.93 8.65 -5.00
CA GLN A 126 12.35 9.01 -4.87
C GLN A 126 13.19 8.47 -6.02
N ARG A 127 12.80 7.33 -6.58
CA ARG A 127 13.43 6.71 -7.75
C ARG A 127 12.34 6.30 -8.73
N THR A 128 12.68 6.34 -10.01
CA THR A 128 11.80 5.83 -11.06
C THR A 128 12.03 4.32 -11.22
N PRO A 129 10.97 3.48 -11.16
CA PRO A 129 11.11 2.04 -11.39
C PRO A 129 11.74 1.73 -12.76
N SER A 130 12.71 0.81 -12.78
CA SER A 130 13.41 0.40 -14.01
C SER A 130 12.74 -0.75 -14.75
N MET A 131 11.55 -1.17 -14.30
CA MET A 131 10.76 -2.29 -14.81
C MET A 131 9.29 -1.87 -14.98
N PRO A 132 8.48 -2.62 -15.73
CA PRO A 132 7.05 -2.35 -15.84
C PRO A 132 6.32 -2.40 -14.50
N VAL A 133 5.48 -1.40 -14.22
CA VAL A 133 4.65 -1.35 -13.02
C VAL A 133 3.15 -1.32 -13.36
N TYR A 134 2.37 -2.10 -12.63
CA TYR A 134 0.91 -2.05 -12.62
C TYR A 134 0.45 -1.54 -11.26
N ILE A 135 -0.26 -0.42 -11.28
CA ILE A 135 -0.81 0.23 -10.10
C ILE A 135 -2.32 0.14 -10.20
N HIS A 136 -2.99 -0.20 -9.11
CA HIS A 136 -4.45 -0.14 -9.02
C HIS A 136 -4.89 0.63 -7.77
N HIS A 137 -5.99 1.37 -7.88
CA HIS A 137 -6.55 2.13 -6.76
C HIS A 137 -8.06 2.32 -6.92
N ALA A 138 -8.79 2.27 -5.82
CA ALA A 138 -10.24 2.52 -5.82
C ALA A 138 -10.51 4.03 -5.87
N GLN A 139 -11.45 4.49 -6.69
CA GLN A 139 -11.72 5.92 -6.84
C GLN A 139 -12.49 6.53 -5.65
N TYR A 140 -13.20 5.72 -4.88
CA TYR A 140 -13.80 6.10 -3.61
C TYR A 140 -13.09 5.45 -2.43
N ASP A 141 -11.76 5.27 -2.52
CA ASP A 141 -10.94 4.78 -1.40
C ASP A 141 -11.11 5.71 -0.19
N GLU A 142 -11.74 5.19 0.85
CA GLU A 142 -12.09 5.93 2.06
C GLU A 142 -10.94 5.97 3.07
N ILE A 143 -9.86 5.21 2.82
CA ILE A 143 -8.69 5.09 3.69
C ILE A 143 -7.50 5.86 3.10
N LEU A 144 -7.23 5.72 1.81
CA LEU A 144 -6.05 6.24 1.13
C LEU A 144 -6.44 7.25 0.05
N PRO A 145 -6.26 8.56 0.30
CA PRO A 145 -6.57 9.59 -0.69
C PRO A 145 -5.80 9.41 -2.01
N ASN A 146 -6.53 9.39 -3.13
CA ASN A 146 -5.99 9.09 -4.46
C ASN A 146 -4.92 10.08 -4.93
N ALA A 147 -4.96 11.32 -4.45
CA ALA A 147 -4.06 12.38 -4.89
C ALA A 147 -2.57 12.04 -4.69
N GLY A 148 -2.21 11.25 -3.67
CA GLY A 148 -0.84 10.78 -3.48
C GLY A 148 -0.40 9.86 -4.61
N VAL A 149 -1.21 8.84 -4.90
CA VAL A 149 -0.95 7.85 -5.96
C VAL A 149 -0.98 8.48 -7.35
N ASP A 150 -1.91 9.39 -7.61
CA ASP A 150 -1.99 10.12 -8.88
C ASP A 150 -0.71 10.92 -9.16
N ARG A 151 -0.15 11.60 -8.14
CA ARG A 151 1.13 12.31 -8.27
C ARG A 151 2.30 11.35 -8.47
N LEU A 152 2.31 10.22 -7.76
CA LEU A 152 3.34 9.20 -7.90
C LEU A 152 3.37 8.63 -9.32
N VAL A 153 2.21 8.24 -9.85
CA VAL A 153 2.06 7.75 -11.23
C VAL A 153 2.50 8.82 -12.23
N GLY A 154 2.02 10.06 -12.06
CA GLY A 154 2.42 11.17 -12.91
C GLY A 154 3.93 11.40 -12.93
N LYS A 155 4.59 11.27 -11.77
CA LYS A 155 6.05 11.35 -11.64
C LYS A 155 6.75 10.23 -12.40
N TYR A 156 6.36 8.98 -12.20
CA TYR A 156 6.94 7.85 -12.94
C TYR A 156 6.80 8.00 -14.45
N CYS A 157 5.63 8.45 -14.91
CA CYS A 157 5.37 8.67 -16.33
C CYS A 157 6.23 9.81 -16.90
N ALA A 158 6.44 10.89 -16.13
CA ALA A 158 7.28 12.03 -16.55
C ALA A 158 8.79 11.72 -16.53
N GLU A 159 9.24 10.86 -15.62
CA GLU A 159 10.66 10.52 -15.42
C GLU A 159 11.13 9.33 -16.26
N GLY A 160 10.27 8.79 -17.12
CA GLY A 160 10.66 7.78 -18.11
C GLY A 160 10.66 6.34 -17.60
N ALA A 161 9.79 6.00 -16.64
CA ALA A 161 9.51 4.59 -16.34
C ALA A 161 9.13 3.85 -17.64
N PRO A 162 9.66 2.64 -17.89
CA PRO A 162 9.50 1.96 -19.18
C PRO A 162 8.03 1.61 -19.49
N SER A 163 7.24 1.33 -18.45
CA SER A 163 5.82 1.05 -18.55
C SER A 163 5.15 1.31 -17.21
N VAL A 164 4.07 2.10 -17.23
CA VAL A 164 3.20 2.38 -16.09
C VAL A 164 1.77 2.15 -16.53
N VAL A 165 1.13 1.11 -15.97
CA VAL A 165 -0.31 0.90 -16.12
C VAL A 165 -0.97 1.24 -14.80
N TYR A 166 -1.95 2.15 -14.83
CA TYR A 166 -2.67 2.60 -13.65
C TYR A 166 -4.18 2.42 -13.84
N GLU A 167 -4.76 1.51 -13.08
CA GLU A 167 -6.18 1.21 -13.08
C GLU A 167 -6.88 1.87 -11.89
N ARG A 168 -7.90 2.67 -12.17
CA ARG A 168 -8.65 3.44 -11.18
C ARG A 168 -10.12 2.99 -11.17
N GLU A 169 -10.46 2.01 -10.35
CA GLU A 169 -11.81 1.44 -10.35
C GLU A 169 -12.84 2.45 -9.79
N LEU A 170 -13.84 2.82 -10.61
CA LEU A 170 -14.79 3.89 -10.27
C LEU A 170 -15.74 3.52 -9.14
N LEU A 171 -16.33 2.31 -9.15
CA LEU A 171 -17.32 1.88 -8.15
C LEU A 171 -16.71 0.90 -7.14
N ALA A 172 -15.58 1.31 -6.57
CA ALA A 172 -14.91 0.59 -5.49
C ALA A 172 -14.50 1.55 -4.37
N GLU A 173 -14.46 1.00 -3.16
CA GLU A 173 -13.85 1.58 -1.97
C GLU A 173 -12.60 0.74 -1.62
N HIS A 174 -11.87 1.06 -0.55
CA HIS A 174 -10.60 0.40 -0.24
C HIS A 174 -10.75 -1.12 -0.11
N ILE A 175 -11.75 -1.57 0.67
CA ILE A 175 -11.97 -2.99 0.96
C ILE A 175 -12.76 -3.67 -0.16
N SER A 176 -13.80 -3.01 -0.68
CA SER A 176 -14.65 -3.57 -1.75
C SER A 176 -13.89 -3.68 -3.08
N GLY A 177 -12.86 -2.87 -3.30
CA GLY A 177 -11.98 -2.94 -4.47
C GLY A 177 -10.92 -4.05 -4.43
N ILE A 178 -10.58 -4.62 -3.26
CA ILE A 178 -9.60 -5.72 -3.16
C ILE A 178 -9.89 -6.86 -4.16
N PRO A 179 -11.10 -7.44 -4.20
CA PRO A 179 -11.44 -8.45 -5.21
C PRO A 179 -11.46 -7.88 -6.64
N GLY A 180 -11.98 -6.66 -6.84
CA GLY A 180 -12.09 -6.01 -8.15
C GLY A 180 -10.74 -5.87 -8.86
N HIS A 181 -9.66 -5.60 -8.12
CA HIS A 181 -8.33 -5.44 -8.69
C HIS A 181 -7.56 -6.75 -8.95
N LEU A 182 -8.06 -7.90 -8.49
CA LEU A 182 -7.40 -9.20 -8.64
C LEU A 182 -7.17 -9.60 -10.11
N PRO A 183 -8.15 -9.51 -11.03
CA PRO A 183 -7.96 -9.86 -12.44
C PRO A 183 -6.84 -9.09 -13.11
N GLY A 184 -6.84 -7.77 -12.94
CA GLY A 184 -5.83 -6.90 -13.55
C GLY A 184 -4.43 -7.23 -13.07
N ALA A 185 -4.23 -7.30 -11.75
CA ALA A 185 -2.93 -7.62 -11.16
C ALA A 185 -2.45 -9.04 -11.53
N PHE A 186 -3.34 -10.04 -11.45
CA PHE A 186 -3.00 -11.44 -11.77
C PHE A 186 -2.58 -11.60 -13.23
N HIS A 187 -3.41 -11.13 -14.17
CA HIS A 187 -3.09 -11.26 -15.58
C HIS A 187 -1.87 -10.44 -15.98
N TRP A 188 -1.69 -9.25 -15.39
CA TRP A 188 -0.49 -8.45 -15.63
C TRP A 188 0.79 -9.19 -15.24
N LEU A 189 0.83 -9.75 -14.01
CA LEU A 189 1.98 -10.52 -13.54
C LEU A 189 2.21 -11.79 -14.39
N ARG A 190 1.14 -12.52 -14.70
CA ARG A 190 1.19 -13.73 -15.55
C ARG A 190 1.80 -13.41 -16.92
N ASP A 191 1.35 -12.33 -17.55
CA ASP A 191 1.83 -11.93 -18.87
C ASP A 191 3.31 -11.55 -18.83
N ARG A 192 3.78 -10.82 -17.81
CA ARG A 192 5.21 -10.52 -17.60
C ARG A 192 6.05 -11.78 -17.39
N LEU A 193 5.57 -12.71 -16.57
CA LEU A 193 6.27 -13.98 -16.31
C LEU A 193 6.34 -14.87 -17.56
N ASN A 194 5.35 -14.79 -18.45
CA ASN A 194 5.32 -15.50 -19.73
C ASN A 194 6.07 -14.78 -20.87
N GLY A 195 6.78 -13.68 -20.58
CA GLY A 195 7.55 -12.93 -21.57
C GLY A 195 6.70 -12.09 -22.53
N VAL A 196 5.42 -11.87 -22.24
CA VAL A 196 4.58 -10.94 -23.00
C VAL A 196 5.00 -9.52 -22.64
N ALA A 197 5.41 -8.74 -23.63
CA ALA A 197 5.87 -7.36 -23.42
C ALA A 197 4.79 -6.47 -22.79
N ALA A 198 5.20 -5.57 -21.89
CA ALA A 198 4.32 -4.55 -21.34
C ALA A 198 4.06 -3.44 -22.38
N PRO A 199 2.89 -2.79 -22.38
CA PRO A 199 2.68 -1.56 -23.15
C PRO A 199 3.72 -0.52 -22.75
N GLU A 200 4.33 0.12 -23.74
CA GLU A 200 5.30 1.19 -23.51
C GLU A 200 4.62 2.45 -22.98
N GLY A 201 5.33 3.18 -22.13
CA GLY A 201 4.85 4.47 -21.60
C GLY A 201 3.76 4.32 -20.55
N CYS A 202 2.85 5.29 -20.52
CA CYS A 202 1.88 5.47 -19.43
C CYS A 202 0.46 5.22 -19.94
N THR A 203 -0.25 4.28 -19.31
CA THR A 203 -1.66 3.98 -19.58
C THR A 203 -2.46 4.13 -18.30
N ILE A 204 -3.49 4.96 -18.32
CA ILE A 204 -4.42 5.15 -17.20
C ILE A 204 -5.81 4.73 -17.66
N THR A 205 -6.47 3.87 -16.90
CA THR A 205 -7.82 3.36 -17.18
C THR A 205 -8.72 3.53 -15.98
N ASP A 206 -10.01 3.72 -16.23
CA ASP A 206 -11.03 3.93 -15.20
C ASP A 206 -12.17 2.91 -15.34
N PRO A 207 -11.95 1.61 -15.04
CA PRO A 207 -13.01 0.63 -15.15
C PRO A 207 -14.14 0.95 -14.16
N THR A 208 -15.38 0.74 -14.58
CA THR A 208 -16.53 1.13 -13.76
C THR A 208 -16.71 0.22 -12.55
N PHE A 209 -16.81 -1.10 -12.77
CA PHE A 209 -17.03 -2.09 -11.73
C PHE A 209 -16.58 -3.47 -12.22
N VAL A 210 -15.35 -3.85 -11.88
CA VAL A 210 -14.65 -5.00 -12.45
C VAL A 210 -15.33 -6.32 -12.07
N MET A 211 -15.91 -6.40 -10.87
CA MET A 211 -16.61 -7.62 -10.41
C MET A 211 -17.86 -7.96 -11.24
N ALA A 212 -18.42 -7.01 -11.99
CA ALA A 212 -19.51 -7.28 -12.93
C ALA A 212 -19.03 -7.75 -14.31
N GLU A 213 -17.72 -7.69 -14.57
CA GLU A 213 -17.16 -8.08 -15.87
C GLU A 213 -16.95 -9.60 -15.96
N PRO A 214 -17.14 -10.22 -17.14
CA PRO A 214 -16.86 -11.65 -17.34
C PRO A 214 -15.43 -12.05 -16.99
N ARG A 215 -14.48 -11.12 -17.20
CA ARG A 215 -13.06 -11.34 -16.94
C ARG A 215 -12.79 -11.65 -15.46
N PHE A 216 -13.52 -11.04 -14.54
CA PHE A 216 -13.37 -11.31 -13.11
C PHE A 216 -13.65 -12.79 -12.79
N TRP A 217 -14.76 -13.32 -13.31
CA TRP A 217 -15.15 -14.70 -13.10
C TRP A 217 -14.18 -15.69 -13.77
N GLN A 218 -13.72 -15.37 -14.97
CA GLN A 218 -12.68 -16.16 -15.65
C GLN A 218 -11.38 -16.23 -14.83
N THR A 219 -10.94 -15.11 -14.25
CA THR A 219 -9.76 -15.09 -13.36
C THR A 219 -9.99 -15.99 -12.15
N LEU A 220 -11.16 -15.96 -11.52
CA LEU A 220 -11.45 -16.82 -10.37
C LEU A 220 -11.41 -18.30 -10.75
N GLU A 221 -11.98 -18.67 -11.90
CA GLU A 221 -11.91 -20.03 -12.43
C GLU A 221 -10.46 -20.47 -12.71
N GLU A 222 -9.61 -19.58 -13.21
CA GLU A 222 -8.17 -19.86 -13.44
C GLU A 222 -7.40 -20.08 -12.13
N ILE A 223 -7.70 -19.30 -11.08
CA ILE A 223 -6.96 -19.33 -9.81
C ILE A 223 -7.46 -20.45 -8.89
N LEU A 224 -8.76 -20.73 -8.90
CA LEU A 224 -9.43 -21.61 -7.94
C LEU A 224 -8.76 -22.99 -7.80
N PRO A 225 -8.38 -23.71 -8.88
CA PRO A 225 -7.75 -25.01 -8.75
C PRO A 225 -6.42 -24.94 -7.97
N THR A 226 -5.59 -23.93 -8.25
CA THR A 226 -4.31 -23.74 -7.56
C THR A 226 -4.51 -23.32 -6.11
N ALA A 227 -5.50 -22.46 -5.83
CA ALA A 227 -5.83 -22.06 -4.46
C ALA A 227 -6.31 -23.27 -3.64
N VAL A 228 -7.20 -24.10 -4.19
CA VAL A 228 -7.69 -25.32 -3.54
C VAL A 228 -6.55 -26.30 -3.30
N ALA A 229 -5.69 -26.54 -4.29
CA ALA A 229 -4.52 -27.39 -4.15
C ALA A 229 -3.58 -26.92 -3.01
N ALA A 230 -3.33 -25.60 -2.93
CA ALA A 230 -2.49 -25.01 -1.89
C ALA A 230 -3.08 -25.20 -0.49
N LEU A 231 -4.40 -25.11 -0.34
CA LEU A 231 -5.08 -25.38 0.94
C LEU A 231 -4.88 -26.82 1.44
N PHE A 232 -4.67 -27.77 0.52
CA PHE A 232 -4.34 -29.17 0.84
C PHE A 232 -2.82 -29.43 0.91
N GLY A 233 -2.00 -28.38 1.02
CA GLY A 233 -0.55 -28.49 1.21
C GLY A 233 0.23 -28.82 -0.07
N GLN A 234 -0.38 -28.76 -1.25
CA GLN A 234 0.37 -28.85 -2.50
C GLN A 234 1.17 -27.57 -2.72
N ALA A 235 2.42 -27.71 -3.17
CA ALA A 235 3.23 -26.57 -3.53
C ALA A 235 2.57 -25.80 -4.69
N ILE A 236 2.46 -24.49 -4.55
CA ILE A 236 1.99 -23.61 -5.63
C ILE A 236 2.95 -23.77 -6.81
N GLY A 237 2.41 -24.04 -8.00
CA GLY A 237 3.20 -24.28 -9.21
C GLY A 237 3.68 -25.72 -9.41
N ALA A 238 3.31 -26.67 -8.54
CA ALA A 238 3.63 -28.08 -8.77
C ALA A 238 3.01 -28.59 -10.08
N GLY A 239 3.84 -29.18 -10.96
CA GLY A 239 3.40 -29.78 -12.22
C GLY A 239 3.38 -28.85 -13.44
N ARG A 240 4.05 -27.68 -13.35
CA ARG A 240 4.37 -26.82 -14.49
C ARG A 240 5.87 -26.64 -14.62
#